data_AF-A0A9X2YCQ7-F1
#
_entry.id   AF-A0A9X2YCQ7-F1
#
_cell.length_a   1.000
_cell.length_b   1.000
_cell.length_c   1.000
_cell.angle_alpha   90.00
_cell.angle_beta   90.00
_cell.angle_gamma   90.00
#
_symmetry.space_group_name_H-M   'P 1'
#
loop_
_entity.id
_entity.type
_entity.pdbx_description
1 polymer ?
#
loop_
_entity_poly.entity_id
_entity_poly.type
_entity_poly.pdbx_seq_one_letter_code
_entity_poly.pdbx_strand_id
1 'polypeptide(L)' 'ALVELEEGVRMLGELRDVDPAAVKIGMPVRATYIDFPDSASGPAWTLYAWEPDA' A
#
# COMPACT_ATOMS: atom_id res chain seq x y z
N ALA A 1 5.13 -4.19 -1.57
CA ALA A 1 5.10 -5.26 -0.55
C ALA A 1 4.04 -6.30 -0.93
N LEU A 2 4.30 -7.57 -0.60
CA LEU A 2 3.26 -8.61 -0.59
C LEU A 2 2.80 -8.77 0.87
N VAL A 3 1.57 -8.38 1.15
CA VAL A 3 1.01 -8.37 2.50
C VAL A 3 0.08 -9.55 2.67
N GLU A 4 0.24 -10.28 3.77
CA GLU A 4 -0.68 -11.33 4.20
C GLU A 4 -1.69 -10.71 5.17
N LEU A 5 -2.98 -10.81 4.84
CA LEU A 5 -4.07 -10.31 5.67
C LEU A 5 -4.55 -11.39 6.63
N GLU A 6 -5.23 -10.97 7.70
CA GLU A 6 -5.78 -11.88 8.72
C GLU A 6 -6.81 -12.87 8.14
N GLU A 7 -7.49 -12.49 7.05
CA GLU A 7 -8.42 -13.33 6.30
C GLU A 7 -7.72 -14.45 5.50
N GLY A 8 -6.37 -14.49 5.50
CA GLY A 8 -5.56 -15.52 4.85
C GLY A 8 -5.25 -15.26 3.37
N VAL A 9 -5.67 -14.12 2.83
CA VAL A 9 -5.34 -13.70 1.46
C VAL A 9 -4.03 -12.92 1.41
N ARG A 10 -3.41 -12.90 0.23
CA ARG A 10 -2.20 -12.11 -0.01
C ARG A 10 -2.47 -11.05 -1.07
N MET A 11 -2.07 -9.83 -0.79
CA MET A 11 -2.27 -8.68 -1.67
C MET A 11 -0.95 -7.98 -1.98
N LEU A 12 -0.72 -7.70 -3.26
CA LEU A 12 0.45 -6.98 -3.74
C LEU A 12 0.10 -5.49 -3.87
N GLY A 13 0.80 -4.63 -3.14
CA GLY A 13 0.62 -3.19 -3.23
C GLY A 13 1.87 -2.44 -2.82
N GLU A 14 1.94 -1.14 -3.09
CA GLU A 14 3.05 -0.31 -2.61
C GLU A 14 2.97 -0.09 -1.10
N LEU A 15 4.13 0.01 -0.43
CA LEU A 15 4.22 0.43 0.98
C LEU A 15 4.70 1.88 0.99
N ARG A 16 3.88 2.77 1.55
CA ARG A 16 4.10 4.22 1.62
C ARG A 16 4.44 4.64 3.05
N ASP A 17 4.92 5.87 3.18
CA ASP A 17 5.11 6.57 4.47
C ASP A 17 6.00 5.83 5.47
N VAL A 18 7.02 5.14 4.96
CA VAL A 18 8.05 4.48 5.77
C VAL A 18 9.42 4.65 5.11
N ASP A 19 10.45 4.85 5.94
CA ASP A 19 11.83 4.81 5.47
C ASP A 19 12.14 3.38 4.93
N PRO A 20 12.65 3.25 3.69
CA PRO A 20 13.01 1.95 3.13
C PRO A 20 13.93 1.10 4.04
N ALA A 21 14.82 1.73 4.81
CA ALA A 21 15.71 1.04 5.73
C ALA A 21 15.01 0.51 6.99
N ALA A 22 13.82 1.02 7.32
CA ALA A 22 13.01 0.54 8.44
C ALA A 22 12.11 -0.65 8.06
N VAL A 23 11.94 -0.93 6.76
CA VAL A 23 11.08 -2.02 6.26
C VAL A 23 11.66 -3.38 6.65
N LYS A 24 10.82 -4.21 7.26
CA LYS A 24 11.15 -5.58 7.66
C LYS A 24 9.96 -6.51 7.43
N ILE A 25 10.24 -7.78 7.16
CA ILE A 25 9.20 -8.82 7.08
C ILE A 25 8.48 -8.90 8.43
N GLY A 26 7.14 -8.99 8.38
CA GLY A 26 6.30 -9.00 9.59
C GLY A 26 6.02 -7.62 10.20
N MET A 27 6.42 -6.53 9.54
CA MET A 27 5.97 -5.18 9.90
C MET A 27 4.43 -5.11 9.79
N PRO A 28 3.72 -4.71 10.88
CA PRO A 28 2.28 -4.44 10.81
C PRO A 28 1.99 -3.30 9.86
N VAL A 29 0.95 -3.46 9.04
CA VAL A 29 0.52 -2.46 8.06
C VAL A 29 -1.00 -2.42 8.00
N ARG A 30 -1.53 -1.27 7.59
CA ARG A 30 -2.95 -1.11 7.26
C ARG A 30 -3.11 -0.64 5.83
N ALA A 31 -4.26 -0.91 5.25
CA ALA A 31 -4.60 -0.41 3.92
C ALA A 31 -4.82 1.10 3.97
N THR A 32 -4.37 1.79 2.93
CA THR A 32 -4.60 3.21 2.67
C THR A 32 -4.97 3.40 1.20
N TYR A 33 -5.39 4.60 0.83
CA TYR A 33 -5.81 4.91 -0.54
C TYR A 33 -5.01 6.09 -1.10
N ILE A 34 -4.58 5.94 -2.35
CA ILE A 34 -3.86 6.98 -3.09
C ILE A 34 -4.73 7.42 -4.25
N ASP A 35 -4.98 8.73 -4.30
CA ASP A 35 -5.68 9.36 -5.42
C ASP A 35 -4.71 9.74 -6.52
N PHE A 36 -5.00 9.28 -7.73
CA PHE A 36 -4.33 9.70 -8.94
C PHE A 36 -5.27 10.64 -9.70
N PRO A 37 -4.88 11.89 -9.97
CA PRO A 37 -5.70 12.81 -10.74
C PRO A 37 -5.75 12.41 -12.22
N ASP A 38 -6.66 13.06 -12.98
CA ASP A 38 -6.68 12.96 -14.43
C ASP A 38 -5.29 13.26 -15.02
N SER A 39 -4.88 12.49 -16.02
CA SER A 39 -3.61 12.67 -16.70
C SER A 39 -3.72 12.37 -18.19
N ALA A 40 -2.65 12.65 -18.95
CA ALA A 40 -2.58 12.25 -20.36
C ALA A 40 -2.73 10.72 -20.56
N SER A 41 -2.49 9.93 -19.50
CA SER A 41 -2.58 8.47 -19.51
C SER A 41 -4.00 7.95 -19.21
N GLY A 42 -4.93 8.79 -18.76
CA GLY A 42 -6.29 8.36 -18.46
C GLY A 42 -6.97 9.19 -17.36
N PRO A 43 -8.23 8.83 -17.02
CA PRO A 43 -9.01 9.51 -16.01
C PRO A 43 -8.45 9.28 -14.59
N ALA A 44 -8.91 10.10 -13.66
CA ALA A 44 -8.63 9.99 -12.24
C ALA A 44 -9.10 8.64 -11.70
N TRP A 45 -8.33 8.09 -10.77
CA TRP A 45 -8.63 6.81 -10.15
C TRP A 45 -7.93 6.71 -8.79
N THR A 46 -8.48 5.85 -7.93
CA THR A 46 -7.95 5.60 -6.60
C THR A 46 -7.42 4.16 -6.55
N LEU A 47 -6.20 3.99 -6.02
CA LEU A 47 -5.56 2.70 -5.82
C LEU A 47 -5.36 2.45 -4.31
N TYR A 48 -5.46 1.20 -3.89
CA TYR A 48 -5.06 0.81 -2.54
C TYR A 48 -3.54 0.73 -2.42
N ALA A 49 -3.03 1.07 -1.24
CA ALA A 49 -1.64 0.86 -0.84
C ALA A 49 -1.58 0.43 0.62
N TRP A 50 -0.36 0.28 1.14
CA TRP A 50 -0.09 -0.07 2.53
C TRP A 50 0.66 1.08 3.20
N GLU A 51 0.40 1.30 4.48
CA GLU A 51 1.17 2.18 5.35
C GLU A 51 1.45 1.45 6.68
N PRO A 52 2.52 1.80 7.42
CA PRO A 52 2.76 1.23 8.75
C PRO A 52 1.55 1.41 9.66
N ASP A 53 1.17 0.34 10.36
CA ASP A 53 0.16 0.43 11.40
C ASP A 53 0.84 0.92 12.68
N ALA A 54 0.41 2.09 13.17
CA ALA A 54 1.06 2.84 14.26
C ALA A 54 0.74 2.28 15.65
#